data_AF-A0A9X1G5V1-F1
#
_entry.id   AF-A0A9X1G5V1-F1
#
_cell.length_a   1.000
_cell.length_b   1.000
_cell.length_c   1.000
_cell.angle_alpha   90.00
_cell.angle_beta   90.00
_cell.angle_gamma   90.00
#
_symmetry.space_group_name_H-M   'P 1'
#
loop_
_entity.id
_entity.type
_entity.pdbx_description
1 polymer ?
#
loop_
_entity_poly.entity_id
_entity_poly.type
_entity_poly.pdbx_seq_one_letter_code
_entity_poly.pdbx_strand_id
1 'polypeptide(L)'
;MGYTEVRQADIQVDIYGQGAGDRAIALETTFASSYGYDTIKTIDARIAPLYSSPAIQAPMIDAESQWQERWTLTLSLQAHITVSFPQDYFDKAEITLQQVDI
;
A
#
# COMPACT_ATOMS: atom_id res chain seq x y z
N MET A 1 4.64 -16.01 -17.64
CA MET A 1 5.81 -15.55 -16.84
C MET A 1 5.30 -14.47 -15.89
N GLY A 2 5.58 -14.57 -14.58
CA GLY A 2 5.11 -13.59 -13.58
C GLY A 2 6.20 -12.56 -13.27
N TYR A 3 5.85 -11.28 -13.20
CA TYR A 3 6.75 -10.20 -12.78
C TYR A 3 6.38 -9.76 -11.37
N THR A 4 7.36 -9.70 -10.47
CA THR A 4 7.17 -9.17 -9.11
C THR A 4 7.96 -7.89 -8.95
N GLU A 5 7.27 -6.81 -8.60
CA GLU A 5 7.85 -5.51 -8.29
C GLU A 5 7.65 -5.19 -6.80
N VAL A 6 8.66 -4.61 -6.17
CA VAL A 6 8.54 -4.05 -4.82
C VAL A 6 8.23 -2.57 -4.97
N ARG A 7 7.12 -2.11 -4.38
CA ARG A 7 6.73 -0.70 -4.38
C ARG A 7 6.56 -0.17 -2.99
N GLN A 8 6.87 1.12 -2.82
CA GLN A 8 6.52 1.85 -1.61
C GLN A 8 5.11 2.43 -1.75
N ALA A 9 4.30 2.32 -0.68
CA ALA A 9 2.99 2.92 -0.56
C ALA A 9 2.98 3.83 0.67
N ASP A 10 2.67 5.10 0.44
CA ASP A 10 2.62 6.12 1.48
C ASP A 10 1.16 6.48 1.77
N ILE A 11 0.75 6.33 3.03
CA ILE A 11 -0.61 6.59 3.49
C ILE A 11 -0.57 7.76 4.45
N GLN A 12 -1.18 8.88 4.06
CA GLN A 12 -1.40 10.00 4.96
C GLN A 12 -2.58 9.68 5.90
N VAL A 13 -2.34 9.83 7.20
CA VAL A 13 -3.35 9.67 8.24
C VAL A 13 -3.56 11.02 8.92
N ASP A 14 -4.79 11.52 8.87
CA ASP A 14 -5.23 12.73 9.56
C ASP A 14 -6.09 12.35 10.76
N ILE A 15 -5.70 12.80 11.95
CA ILE A 15 -6.36 12.53 13.22
C ILE A 15 -6.93 13.83 13.78
N TYR A 16 -8.22 13.80 14.11
CA TYR A 16 -8.98 14.96 14.55
C TYR A 16 -9.50 14.84 15.97
N GLY A 17 -9.84 15.99 16.56
CA GLY A 17 -10.57 16.09 17.82
C GLY A 17 -9.71 15.99 19.07
N GLN A 18 -10.33 16.12 20.24
CA GLN A 18 -9.62 16.17 21.53
C GLN A 18 -8.67 14.97 21.72
N GLY A 19 -7.42 15.26 22.06
CA GLY A 19 -6.39 14.24 22.26
C GLY A 19 -5.87 13.63 20.96
N ALA A 20 -6.00 14.34 19.83
CA ALA A 20 -5.48 13.88 18.55
C ALA A 20 -3.95 13.72 18.57
N GLY A 21 -3.24 14.58 19.31
CA GLY A 21 -1.79 14.46 19.48
C GLY A 21 -1.36 13.15 20.13
N ASP A 22 -1.97 12.79 21.25
CA ASP A 22 -1.66 11.53 21.95
C ASP A 22 -1.93 10.32 21.06
N ARG A 23 -3.04 10.33 20.31
CA ARG A 23 -3.37 9.27 19.34
C ARG A 23 -2.37 9.21 18.19
N ALA A 24 -1.91 10.35 17.69
CA ALA A 24 -0.92 10.41 16.61
C ALA A 24 0.41 9.79 17.04
N ILE A 25 0.90 10.15 18.23
CA ILE A 25 2.12 9.58 18.82
C ILE A 25 1.95 8.08 19.10
N ALA A 26 0.79 7.67 19.62
CA ALA A 26 0.50 6.25 19.86
C ALA A 26 0.51 5.45 18.55
N LEU A 27 -0.07 6.00 17.46
CA LEU A 27 -0.05 5.37 16.15
C LEU A 27 1.37 5.28 15.58
N GLU A 28 2.14 6.37 15.64
CA GLU A 28 3.53 6.43 15.23
C GLU A 28 4.37 5.33 15.93
N THR A 29 4.26 5.29 17.26
CA THR A 29 4.99 4.32 18.11
C THR A 29 4.58 2.89 17.82
N THR A 30 3.27 2.65 17.69
CA THR A 30 2.73 1.29 17.47
C THR A 30 3.09 0.80 16.07
N PHE A 31 3.01 1.66 15.06
CA PHE A 31 3.34 1.30 13.68
C PHE A 31 4.81 0.93 13.51
N ALA A 32 5.72 1.66 14.17
CA ALA A 32 7.16 1.39 14.14
C ALA A 32 7.59 0.21 15.04
N SER A 33 6.68 -0.34 15.85
CA SER A 33 6.98 -1.45 16.76
C SER A 33 6.98 -2.83 16.08
N SER A 34 7.61 -3.82 16.70
CA SER A 34 7.53 -5.22 16.26
C SER A 34 6.08 -5.72 16.22
N TYR A 35 5.26 -5.28 17.16
CA TYR A 35 3.83 -5.59 17.19
C TYR A 35 3.11 -5.09 15.92
N GLY A 36 3.39 -3.86 15.49
CA GLY A 36 2.84 -3.29 14.25
C GLY A 36 3.28 -4.09 13.01
N TYR A 37 4.56 -4.44 12.95
CA TYR A 37 5.11 -5.29 11.90
C TYR A 37 4.42 -6.65 11.82
N ASP A 38 4.33 -7.37 12.94
CA ASP A 38 3.72 -8.70 12.99
C ASP A 38 2.23 -8.64 12.65
N THR A 39 1.52 -7.62 13.16
CA THR A 39 0.09 -7.42 12.87
C THR A 39 -0.14 -7.21 11.36
N ILE A 40 0.66 -6.36 10.70
CA ILE A 40 0.53 -6.14 9.26
C ILE A 40 0.86 -7.41 8.47
N LYS A 41 1.92 -8.13 8.87
CA LYS A 41 2.33 -9.38 8.22
C LYS A 41 1.31 -10.51 8.34
N THR A 42 0.55 -10.55 9.43
CA THR A 42 -0.54 -11.53 9.59
C THR A 42 -1.74 -11.23 8.68
N ILE A 43 -1.96 -9.97 8.30
CA ILE A 43 -3.00 -9.57 7.35
C ILE A 43 -2.59 -9.93 5.92
N ASP A 44 -1.38 -9.52 5.50
CA ASP A 44 -0.82 -9.87 4.20
C ASP A 44 0.71 -9.97 4.26
N ALA A 45 1.24 -11.16 3.99
CA ALA A 45 2.68 -11.43 4.00
C ALA A 45 3.46 -10.59 2.96
N ARG A 46 2.79 -10.08 1.91
CA ARG A 46 3.39 -9.26 0.85
C ARG A 46 3.56 -7.80 1.25
N ILE A 47 2.94 -7.37 2.35
CA ILE A 47 3.02 -6.00 2.86
C ILE A 47 3.98 -5.99 4.06
N ALA A 48 4.80 -4.95 4.20
CA ALA A 48 5.57 -4.73 5.41
C ALA A 48 5.63 -3.23 5.73
N PRO A 49 5.49 -2.82 7.00
CA PRO A 49 5.75 -1.44 7.39
C PRO A 49 7.25 -1.13 7.25
N LEU A 50 7.55 0.11 6.84
CA LEU A 50 8.91 0.63 6.71
C LEU A 50 9.22 1.63 7.82
N TYR A 51 8.54 2.77 7.79
CA TYR A 51 8.69 3.86 8.76
C TYR A 51 7.44 4.73 8.74
N SER A 52 7.24 5.50 9.80
CA SER A 52 6.30 6.61 9.83
C SER A 52 7.04 7.93 9.79
N SER A 53 6.43 8.97 9.22
CA SER A 53 6.85 10.33 9.49
C SER A 53 6.52 10.69 10.95
N PRO A 54 7.20 11.69 11.53
CA PRO A 54 6.79 12.26 12.81
C PRO A 54 5.36 12.80 12.71
N ALA A 55 4.60 12.65 13.80
CA ALA A 55 3.31 13.33 13.94
C ALA A 55 3.49 14.85 14.01
N ILE A 56 2.82 15.59 13.13
CA ILE A 56 2.85 17.06 13.12
C ILE A 56 1.46 17.63 13.34
N GLN A 57 1.37 18.67 14.15
CA GLN A 57 0.13 19.42 14.32
C GLN A 57 -0.06 20.34 13.11
N ALA A 58 -1.16 20.14 12.39
CA ALA A 58 -1.53 20.96 11.24
C ALA A 58 -2.73 21.84 11.60
N PRO A 59 -2.66 23.17 11.43
CA PRO A 59 -3.82 24.02 11.69
C PRO A 59 -4.93 23.71 10.68
N MET A 60 -6.15 23.54 11.17
CA MET A 60 -7.34 23.44 10.32
C MET A 60 -8.46 24.30 10.89
N ILE A 61 -9.10 25.06 9.99
CA ILE A 61 -10.33 25.80 10.26
C ILE A 61 -11.45 25.02 9.57
N ASP A 62 -12.52 24.71 10.30
CA ASP A 62 -13.67 24.01 9.74
C ASP A 62 -14.61 24.95 8.95
N ALA A 63 -15.69 24.38 8.41
CA ALA A 63 -16.66 25.14 7.64
C ALA A 63 -17.36 26.22 8.50
N GLU A 64 -17.42 26.02 9.81
CA GLU A 64 -18.01 26.90 10.82
C GLU A 64 -17.01 27.92 11.39
N SER A 65 -15.83 28.05 10.78
CA SER A 65 -14.75 28.95 11.19
C SER A 65 -14.21 28.71 12.62
N GLN A 66 -14.37 27.50 13.13
CA GLN A 66 -13.81 27.08 14.41
C GLN A 66 -12.45 26.42 14.22
N TRP A 67 -11.58 26.58 15.22
CA TRP A 67 -10.30 25.89 15.25
C TRP A 67 -10.53 24.42 15.58
N GLN A 68 -10.00 23.53 14.74
CA GLN A 68 -10.00 22.11 15.00
C GLN A 68 -8.57 21.60 15.20
N GLU A 69 -8.40 20.81 16.25
CA GLU A 69 -7.16 20.07 16.46
C GLU A 69 -7.04 19.00 15.36
N ARG A 70 -5.99 19.12 14.54
CA ARG A 70 -5.62 18.13 13.51
C ARG A 70 -4.15 17.78 13.66
N TRP A 71 -3.88 16.48 13.66
CA TRP A 71 -2.54 15.92 13.59
C TRP A 71 -2.42 15.05 12.36
N THR A 72 -1.30 15.19 11.64
CA THR A 72 -1.03 14.41 10.43
C THR A 72 0.28 13.66 10.56
N LEU A 73 0.32 12.45 10.00
CA LEU A 73 1.51 11.64 9.82
C LEU A 73 1.36 10.78 8.57
N THR A 74 2.49 10.36 8.00
CA THR A 74 2.53 9.46 6.85
C THR A 74 3.06 8.11 7.29
N LEU A 75 2.31 7.05 7.00
CA LEU A 75 2.73 5.67 7.20
C LEU A 75 3.27 5.12 5.89
N SER A 76 4.53 4.71 5.87
CA SER A 76 5.19 4.18 4.67
C SER A 76 5.30 2.67 4.76
N LEU A 77 4.87 1.97 3.72
CA LEU A 77 4.82 0.52 3.61
C LEU A 77 5.54 0.08 2.34
N GLN A 78 6.11 -1.13 2.34
CA GLN A 78 6.47 -1.83 1.10
C GLN A 78 5.40 -2.86 0.76
N ALA A 79 5.03 -2.94 -0.51
CA ALA A 79 4.13 -3.92 -1.06
C ALA A 79 4.81 -4.69 -2.19
N HIS A 80 4.78 -6.02 -2.12
CA HIS A 80 5.25 -6.90 -3.18
C HIS A 80 4.09 -7.20 -4.13
N ILE A 81 4.12 -6.62 -5.32
CA ILE A 81 3.06 -6.75 -6.31
C ILE A 81 3.51 -7.74 -7.37
N THR A 82 2.84 -8.89 -7.46
CA THR A 82 3.08 -9.89 -8.50
C THR A 82 1.98 -9.80 -9.55
N VAL A 83 2.37 -9.57 -10.80
CA VAL A 83 1.48 -9.58 -11.96
C VAL A 83 1.76 -10.84 -12.78
N SER A 84 0.73 -11.66 -12.99
CA SER A 84 0.79 -12.85 -13.83
C SER A 84 0.13 -12.57 -15.19
N PHE A 85 0.86 -12.87 -16.27
CA PHE A 85 0.33 -12.78 -17.62
C PHE A 85 -0.01 -14.18 -18.14
N PRO A 86 -1.22 -14.41 -18.69
CA PRO A 86 -1.49 -15.62 -19.45
C PRO A 86 -0.56 -15.64 -20.66
N GLN A 87 0.04 -16.79 -20.91
CA GLN A 87 0.91 -16.96 -22.07
C GLN A 87 0.16 -17.78 -23.11
N ASP A 88 -0.18 -17.15 -24.22
CA ASP A 88 -0.79 -17.83 -25.36
C ASP A 88 0.30 -18.63 -26.08
N TYR A 89 0.22 -19.95 -25.97
CA TYR A 89 0.98 -20.87 -26.80
C TYR A 89 0.05 -21.45 -27.87
N PHE A 90 0.55 -21.61 -29.10
CA PHE A 90 -0.12 -22.42 -30.11
C PHE A 90 -0.07 -23.88 -29.67
N ASP A 91 -1.21 -24.43 -29.24
CA ASP A 91 -1.33 -25.84 -28.84
C ASP A 91 -1.25 -26.79 -30.04
N LYS A 92 -1.64 -26.32 -31.24
CA LYS A 92 -1.63 -27.11 -32.48
C LYS A 92 -1.28 -26.26 -33.69
N ALA A 93 -0.43 -26.81 -34.57
CA ALA A 93 -0.23 -26.31 -35.91
C ALA A 93 -1.14 -27.09 -36.87
N GLU A 94 -2.14 -26.43 -37.45
CA GLU A 94 -2.92 -27.03 -38.54
C GLU A 94 -2.11 -26.91 -39.83
N ILE A 95 -1.49 -28.03 -40.23
CA ILE A 95 -0.79 -28.14 -41.52
C ILE A 95 -1.78 -28.74 -42.52
N THR A 96 -2.25 -27.94 -43.47
CA THR A 96 -3.02 -28.43 -44.62
C THR A 96 -2.07 -28.58 -45.81
N LEU A 97 -1.95 -29.80 -46.32
CA LEU A 97 -1.22 -30.06 -47.57
C LEU A 97 -2.17 -29.84 -48.75
N GLN A 98 -1.87 -28.85 -49.58
CA GLN A 98 -2.55 -28.68 -50.87
C GLN A 98 -1.67 -29.30 -51.95
N GLN A 99 -2.17 -30.35 -52.59
CA GLN A 99 -1.49 -30.94 -53.73
C GLN A 99 -1.63 -30.00 -54.93
N VAL A 100 -0.50 -29.62 -55.53
CA VAL A 100 -0.48 -28.91 -56.83
C VAL A 100 -0.34 -29.99 -57.90
N ASP A 101 -1.38 -30.17 -58.70
CA ASP A 101 -1.32 -31.02 -59.90
C ASP A 101 -0.34 -30.42 -60.90
N ILE A 102 0.74 -31.15 -61.22
CA ILE A 102 1.20 -31.45 -62.59
C ILE A 102 1.96 -32.79 -62.60
#